data_AF-G5E1M3-F1
#
_entry.id   AF-G5E1M3-F1
#
_cell.length_a   1.000
_cell.length_b   1.000
_cell.length_c   1.000
_cell.angle_alpha   90.00
_cell.angle_beta   90.00
_cell.angle_gamma   90.00
#
_symmetry.space_group_name_H-M   'P 1'
#
loop_
_entity.id
_entity.type
_entity.pdbx_description
1 polymer ?
#
loop_
_entity_poly.entity_id
_entity_poly.type
_entity_poly.pdbx_seq_one_letter_code
_entity_poly.pdbx_strand_id
1 'polypeptide(L)'
;MNVKTKRHGTILTIGINRPESRNAVNLAEKISSFPQKCTLADRASAYYSTFEAPSFTDAMQHEFRFGSTVIEEESVAGAIRFSAGEGRKGK
;
A
#
# COMPACT_ATOMS: atom_id res chain seq x y z
N MET A 1 5.68 24.81 -9.33
CA MET A 1 4.93 23.88 -10.19
C MET A 1 5.12 24.40 -11.59
N ASN A 2 5.94 23.72 -12.38
CA ASN A 2 6.44 24.29 -13.63
C ASN A 2 6.01 23.40 -14.79
N VAL A 3 5.37 24.00 -15.78
CA VAL A 3 5.02 23.30 -17.01
C VAL A 3 6.26 23.27 -17.91
N LYS A 4 6.71 22.08 -18.27
CA LYS A 4 7.75 21.87 -19.28
C LYS A 4 7.06 21.51 -20.59
N THR A 5 7.34 22.29 -21.63
CA THR A 5 6.89 22.00 -22.98
C THR A 5 8.08 21.52 -23.81
N LYS A 6 7.89 20.45 -24.59
CA LYS A 6 8.91 19.93 -25.51
C LYS A 6 8.24 19.56 -26.82
N ARG A 7 8.81 20.03 -27.93
CA ARG A 7 8.27 19.77 -29.27
C ARG A 7 9.19 18.82 -30.02
N HIS A 8 8.63 17.73 -30.52
CA HIS A 8 9.32 16.74 -31.36
C HIS A 8 8.58 16.65 -32.70
N GLY A 9 9.07 17.38 -33.70
CA GLY A 9 8.40 17.51 -35.00
C GLY A 9 7.00 18.12 -34.86
N THR A 10 5.98 17.37 -35.26
CA THR A 10 4.56 17.73 -35.17
C THR A 10 3.96 17.52 -33.78
N ILE A 11 4.62 16.79 -32.89
CA ILE A 11 4.10 16.46 -31.55
C ILE A 11 4.58 17.50 -30.53
N LEU A 12 3.63 18.06 -29.77
CA LEU A 12 3.91 18.91 -28.60
C LEU A 12 3.61 18.12 -27.31
N THR A 13 4.64 17.82 -26.54
CA THR A 13 4.52 17.21 -25.22
C THR A 13 4.48 18.31 -24.16
N ILE A 14 3.45 18.30 -23.31
CA ILE A 14 3.30 19.21 -22.18
C ILE A 14 3.37 18.37 -20.90
N GLY A 15 4.46 18.50 -20.15
CA GLY A 15 4.66 17.83 -18.87
C GLY A 15 4.52 18.81 -17.72
N ILE A 16 3.64 18.53 -16.75
CA ILE A 16 3.48 19.36 -15.56
C ILE A 16 4.42 18.84 -14.48
N ASN A 17 5.50 19.58 -14.21
CA ASN A 17 6.43 19.25 -13.13
C ASN A 17 5.82 19.72 -11.80
N ARG A 18 5.11 18.81 -11.13
CA ARG A 18 4.50 19.06 -9.82
C ARG A 18 5.58 18.84 -8.75
N PRO A 19 5.93 19.86 -7.94
CA PRO A 19 7.00 19.73 -6.96
C PRO A 19 6.69 18.58 -5.99
N GLU A 20 7.73 17.81 -5.66
CA GLU A 20 7.71 16.57 -4.86
C GLU A 20 7.25 16.74 -3.40
N SER A 21 6.69 17.89 -3.02
CA SER A 21 6.14 18.08 -1.69
C SER A 21 4.63 17.83 -1.74
N ARG A 22 4.21 16.64 -1.28
CA ARG A 22 2.81 16.23 -1.04
C ARG A 22 1.96 15.87 -2.28
N ASN A 23 2.52 15.18 -3.27
CA ASN A 23 1.71 14.56 -4.32
C ASN A 23 1.31 13.11 -3.93
N ALA A 24 0.28 12.57 -4.58
CA ALA A 24 -0.21 11.21 -4.31
C ALA A 24 0.85 10.12 -4.57
N VAL A 25 1.83 10.40 -5.42
CA VAL A 25 2.91 9.46 -5.78
C VAL A 25 3.81 9.18 -4.58
N ASN A 26 4.23 10.21 -3.84
CA ASN A 26 5.07 10.00 -2.66
C ASN A 26 4.40 9.12 -1.59
N LEU A 27 3.08 9.26 -1.43
CA LEU A 27 2.33 8.41 -0.51
C LEU A 27 2.22 6.99 -1.06
N ALA A 28 1.97 6.84 -2.36
CA ALA A 28 1.94 5.55 -3.02
C ALA A 28 3.29 4.81 -2.90
N GLU A 29 4.41 5.51 -3.05
CA GLU A 29 5.75 4.94 -2.84
C GLU A 29 5.92 4.41 -1.41
N LYS A 30 5.50 5.19 -0.40
CA LYS A 30 5.53 4.72 0.99
C LYS A 30 4.64 3.51 1.20
N ILE A 31 3.40 3.53 0.70
CA ILE A 31 2.48 2.38 0.81
C ILE A 31 3.06 1.15 0.11
N SER A 32 3.72 1.32 -1.03
CA SER A 32 4.34 0.23 -1.79
C SER A 32 5.55 -0.41 -1.10
N SER A 33 6.17 0.29 -0.14
CA SER A 33 7.30 -0.23 0.63
C SER A 33 6.89 -1.18 1.75
N PHE A 34 5.61 -1.22 2.11
CA PHE A 34 5.09 -2.17 3.11
C PHE A 34 4.91 -3.57 2.51
N PRO A 35 4.86 -4.60 3.37
CA PRO A 35 4.53 -5.96 2.93
C PRO A 35 3.15 -5.96 2.25
N GLN A 36 3.13 -6.29 0.96
CA GLN A 36 1.98 -6.01 0.12
C GLN A 36 0.83 -6.98 0.39
N LYS A 37 1.13 -8.24 0.76
CA LYS A 37 0.08 -9.22 0.99
C LYS A 37 -0.72 -8.88 2.24
N CYS A 38 -0.05 -8.51 3.33
CA CYS A 38 -0.76 -8.07 4.54
C CYS A 38 -1.56 -6.78 4.29
N THR A 39 -0.94 -5.78 3.63
CA THR A 39 -1.59 -4.49 3.35
C THR A 39 -2.86 -4.67 2.49
N LEU A 40 -2.82 -5.56 1.50
CA LEU A 40 -3.97 -5.84 0.64
C LEU A 40 -5.07 -6.64 1.36
N ALA A 41 -4.69 -7.60 2.21
CA ALA A 41 -5.64 -8.36 3.03
C ALA A 41 -6.36 -7.45 4.04
N ASP A 42 -5.62 -6.59 4.75
CA ASP A 42 -6.18 -5.61 5.69
C ASP A 42 -7.12 -4.64 4.97
N ARG A 43 -6.72 -4.17 3.78
CA ARG A 43 -7.58 -3.32 2.94
C ARG A 43 -8.88 -4.04 2.59
N ALA A 44 -8.81 -5.27 2.09
CA ALA A 44 -10.01 -6.03 1.72
C ALA A 44 -10.93 -6.25 2.93
N SER A 45 -10.37 -6.59 4.09
CA SER A 45 -11.12 -6.74 5.34
C SER A 45 -11.81 -5.45 5.77
N ALA A 46 -11.13 -4.30 5.65
CA ALA A 46 -11.72 -3.00 5.98
C ALA A 46 -12.91 -2.64 5.07
N TYR A 47 -12.82 -2.93 3.77
CA TYR A 47 -13.95 -2.72 2.85
C TYR A 47 -15.10 -3.69 3.16
N TYR A 48 -14.81 -4.97 3.35
CA TYR A 48 -15.82 -5.98 3.63
C TYR A 48 -16.59 -5.67 4.92
N SER A 49 -15.88 -5.38 6.01
CA SER A 49 -16.49 -5.04 7.30
C SER A 49 -17.36 -3.78 7.26
N THR A 50 -17.00 -2.81 6.42
CA THR A 50 -17.75 -1.53 6.31
C THR A 50 -18.99 -1.65 5.45
N PHE A 51 -18.93 -2.42 4.35
CA PHE A 51 -19.96 -2.36 3.30
C PHE A 51 -20.74 -3.66 3.08
N GLU A 52 -20.21 -4.81 3.50
CA GLU A 52 -20.74 -6.11 3.12
C GLU A 52 -21.10 -7.00 4.32
N ALA A 53 -20.37 -6.89 5.42
CA ALA A 53 -20.53 -7.78 6.55
C ALA A 53 -21.92 -7.64 7.21
N PRO A 54 -22.72 -8.73 7.33
CA PRO A 54 -24.03 -8.70 7.94
C PRO A 54 -23.98 -8.65 9.48
N SER A 55 -22.81 -8.91 10.08
CA SER A 55 -22.60 -8.86 11.52
C SER A 55 -21.13 -8.67 11.88
N PHE A 56 -20.86 -8.25 13.12
CA PHE A 56 -19.51 -8.17 13.66
C PHE A 56 -18.79 -9.52 13.64
N THR A 57 -19.49 -10.61 13.99
CA THR A 57 -18.91 -11.95 13.98
C THR A 57 -18.46 -12.36 12.58
N ASP A 58 -19.26 -12.06 11.57
CA ASP A 58 -18.92 -12.35 10.18
C ASP A 58 -17.70 -11.53 9.71
N ALA A 59 -17.66 -10.22 10.03
CA ALA A 59 -16.50 -9.36 9.76
C ALA A 59 -15.21 -9.92 10.38
N MET A 60 -15.26 -10.33 11.65
CA MET A 60 -14.12 -10.92 12.36
C MET A 60 -13.69 -12.26 11.76
N GLN A 61 -14.63 -13.12 11.36
CA GLN A 61 -14.32 -14.38 10.70
C GLN A 61 -13.67 -14.17 9.34
N HIS A 62 -14.14 -13.17 8.58
CA HIS A 62 -13.54 -12.76 7.32
C HIS A 62 -12.10 -12.30 7.53
N GLU A 63 -11.87 -11.36 8.45
CA GLU A 63 -10.53 -10.85 8.77
C GLU A 63 -9.56 -12.00 9.13
N PHE A 64 -9.99 -12.89 10.02
CA PHE A 64 -9.16 -14.02 10.45
C PHE A 64 -8.84 -14.98 9.31
N ARG A 65 -9.84 -15.34 8.50
CA ARG A 65 -9.68 -16.30 7.39
C ARG A 65 -8.71 -15.78 6.34
N PHE A 66 -8.80 -14.51 5.96
CA PHE A 66 -7.92 -13.96 4.93
C PHE A 66 -6.57 -13.53 5.49
N GLY A 67 -6.53 -12.95 6.70
CA GLY A 67 -5.28 -12.57 7.36
C GLY A 67 -4.35 -13.75 7.66
N SER A 68 -4.91 -14.90 8.04
CA SER A 68 -4.12 -16.10 8.33
C SER A 68 -3.33 -16.64 7.13
N THR A 69 -3.84 -16.49 5.92
CA THR A 69 -3.14 -16.94 4.69
C THR A 69 -1.82 -16.19 4.45
N VAL A 70 -1.71 -14.95 4.94
CA VAL A 70 -0.52 -14.12 4.78
C VAL A 70 0.63 -14.58 5.69
N ILE A 71 0.33 -15.32 6.76
CA ILE A 71 1.31 -15.68 7.79
C ILE A 71 2.48 -16.46 7.20
N GLU A 72 2.18 -17.55 6.49
CA GLU A 72 3.18 -18.43 5.89
C GLU A 72 3.90 -17.74 4.72
N GLU A 73 3.19 -16.90 3.98
CA GLU A 73 3.70 -16.32 2.74
C GLU A 73 4.59 -15.10 2.93
N GLU A 74 4.39 -14.31 4.00
CA GLU A 74 5.07 -13.02 4.19
C GLU A 74 5.46 -12.78 5.66
N SER A 75 4.55 -13.06 6.60
CA SER A 75 4.70 -12.61 7.99
C SER A 75 5.85 -13.29 8.73
N VAL A 76 6.08 -14.60 8.53
CA VAL A 76 7.19 -15.31 9.20
C VAL A 76 8.55 -14.73 8.77
N ALA A 77 8.76 -14.55 7.47
CA ALA A 77 9.99 -13.95 6.96
C ALA A 77 10.16 -12.50 7.45
N GLY A 78 9.07 -11.73 7.48
CA GLY A 78 9.06 -10.37 8.04
C GLY A 78 9.42 -10.33 9.52
N ALA A 79 8.88 -11.24 10.33
CA ALA A 79 9.16 -11.36 11.75
C ALA A 79 10.64 -11.70 12.03
N ILE A 80 11.26 -12.54 11.18
CA ILE A 80 12.70 -12.84 11.26
C ILE A 80 13.53 -11.58 10.98
N ARG A 81 13.21 -10.81 9.93
CA ARG A 81 13.92 -9.56 9.63
C ARG A 81 13.75 -8.53 10.75
N PHE A 82 12.55 -8.43 11.29
CA PHE A 82 12.25 -7.56 12.43
C PHE A 82 13.01 -7.96 13.70
N SER A 83 13.13 -9.27 13.97
CA SER A 83 13.91 -9.76 15.09
C SER A 83 15.42 -9.48 14.92
N ALA A 84 15.91 -9.52 13.67
CA ALA A 84 17.27 -9.14 13.29
C ALA A 84 17.53 -7.61 13.30
N GLY A 85 16.49 -6.78 13.49
CA GLY A 85 16.62 -5.34 13.72
C GLY A 85 16.10 -4.43 12.61
N GLU A 86 15.61 -4.99 11.50
CA GLU A 86 14.91 -4.23 10.45
C GLU A 86 13.61 -3.62 11.01
N GLY A 87 13.30 -2.36 10.70
CA GLY A 87 12.07 -1.70 11.15
C GLY A 87 11.99 -1.27 12.63
N ARG A 88 12.94 -1.65 13.49
CA ARG A 88 12.93 -1.28 14.94
C ARG A 88 13.16 0.20 15.23
N LYS A 89 13.65 0.97 14.25
CA LYS A 89 14.04 2.38 14.44
C LYS A 89 12.96 3.39 14.02
N GLY A 90 11.74 2.93 13.68
CA GLY A 90 10.63 3.80 13.30
C GLY A 90 10.91 4.67 12.07
N LYS A 91 11.79 4.19 11.18
CA LYS A 91 12.11 4.80 9.90
C LYS A 91 11.84 3.80 8.79
#